data_AF-A0A3B0ZQ18-F1
#
_entry.id   AF-A0A3B0ZQ18-F1
#
_cell.length_a   1.000
_cell.length_b   1.000
_cell.length_c   1.000
_cell.angle_alpha   90.00
_cell.angle_beta   90.00
_cell.angle_gamma   90.00
#
_symmetry.space_group_name_H-M   'P 1'
#
loop_
_entity.id
_entity.type
_entity.pdbx_description
1 polymer ?
#
loop_
_entity_poly.entity_id
_entity_poly.type
_entity_poly.pdbx_seq_one_letter_code
_entity_poly.pdbx_strand_id
1 'polypeptide(L)'
;MKYPCPKCEQPGVSLKNKYRLGYMQDTFCEHCNVRLSANPWFLVPFSLVYMWVLAICAFLYLFESVGMMAVAYAVIAWLVVDVLNVMLIPMTEMDG
;
A
#
# COMPACT_ATOMS: atom_id res chain seq x y z
N MET A 1 -9.71 -12.92 2.04
CA MET A 1 -9.88 -12.52 0.63
C MET A 1 -8.63 -12.90 -0.15
N LYS A 2 -8.79 -13.41 -1.38
CA LYS A 2 -7.70 -13.64 -2.33
C LYS A 2 -7.91 -12.73 -3.54
N TYR A 3 -6.82 -12.14 -4.04
CA TYR A 3 -6.84 -11.26 -5.21
C TYR A 3 -6.48 -12.06 -6.46
N PRO A 4 -7.15 -11.76 -7.60
CA PRO A 4 -6.85 -12.42 -8.87
C PRO A 4 -5.44 -12.04 -9.35
N CYS A 5 -4.71 -13.02 -9.87
CA CYS A 5 -3.44 -12.77 -10.53
C CYS A 5 -3.68 -12.13 -11.92
N PRO A 6 -2.93 -11.10 -12.33
CA PRO A 6 -3.10 -10.47 -13.65
C PRO A 6 -2.77 -11.40 -14.83
N LYS A 7 -1.99 -12.47 -14.61
CA LYS A 7 -1.56 -13.41 -15.66
C LYS A 7 -2.46 -14.63 -15.80
N CYS A 8 -2.76 -15.30 -14.69
CA CYS A 8 -3.53 -16.56 -14.71
C CYS A 8 -4.99 -16.39 -14.28
N GLU A 9 -5.40 -15.18 -13.87
CA GLU A 9 -6.74 -14.79 -13.40
C GLU A 9 -7.27 -15.55 -12.17
N GLN A 10 -6.59 -16.62 -11.77
CA GLN A 10 -6.94 -17.37 -10.58
C GLN A 10 -6.65 -16.57 -9.30
N PRO A 11 -7.48 -16.74 -8.25
CA PRO A 11 -7.25 -16.13 -6.95
C PRO A 11 -6.04 -16.79 -6.26
N GLY A 12 -4.86 -16.22 -6.49
CA GLY A 12 -3.57 -16.75 -6.04
C GLY A 12 -2.79 -15.84 -5.10
N VAL A 13 -3.28 -14.62 -4.83
CA VAL A 13 -2.57 -13.65 -3.97
C VAL A 13 -3.37 -13.40 -2.71
N SER A 14 -2.78 -13.72 -1.55
CA SER A 14 -3.39 -13.43 -0.24
C SER A 14 -3.43 -11.93 0.04
N LEU A 15 -4.37 -11.49 0.90
CA LEU A 15 -4.44 -10.10 1.37
C LEU A 15 -3.11 -9.60 1.96
N LYS A 16 -2.41 -10.46 2.72
CA LYS A 16 -1.09 -10.13 3.29
C LYS A 16 -0.07 -9.84 2.19
N ASN A 17 -0.02 -10.67 1.15
CA ASN A 17 0.88 -10.46 0.02
C ASN A 17 0.51 -9.21 -0.78
N LYS A 18 -0.80 -8.96 -0.96
CA LYS A 18 -1.32 -7.74 -1.59
C LYS A 18 -0.90 -6.48 -0.84
N TYR A 19 -0.99 -6.48 0.49
CA TYR A 19 -0.53 -5.39 1.32
C TYR A 19 0.98 -5.15 1.18
N ARG A 20 1.79 -6.22 1.21
CA ARG A 20 3.25 -6.14 1.03
C ARG A 20 3.66 -5.52 -0.32
N LEU A 21 2.91 -5.82 -1.38
CA LEU A 21 3.12 -5.21 -2.70
C LEU A 21 3.01 -3.68 -2.66
N GLY A 22 2.11 -3.16 -1.84
CA GLY A 22 1.96 -1.72 -1.58
C GLY A 22 3.18 -1.04 -0.95
N TYR A 23 4.16 -1.80 -0.46
CA TYR A 23 5.43 -1.33 0.10
C TYR A 23 6.63 -1.75 -0.74
N MET A 24 6.46 -1.82 -2.07
CA MET A 24 7.53 -2.20 -3.01
C MET A 24 8.12 -3.60 -2.74
N GLN A 25 7.35 -4.51 -2.15
CA GLN A 25 7.81 -5.89 -1.95
C GLN A 25 7.21 -6.81 -3.00
N ASP A 26 8.03 -7.70 -3.53
CA ASP A 26 7.56 -8.66 -4.52
C ASP A 26 6.82 -9.83 -3.89
N THR A 27 5.94 -10.43 -4.67
CA THR A 27 5.28 -11.67 -4.30
C THR A 27 5.18 -12.61 -5.49
N PHE A 28 4.84 -13.86 -5.22
CA PHE A 28 4.66 -14.88 -6.25
C PHE A 28 3.21 -15.36 -6.20
N CYS A 29 2.65 -15.65 -7.39
CA CYS A 29 1.34 -16.28 -7.47
C CYS A 29 1.40 -17.75 -7.02
N GLU A 30 0.47 -18.18 -6.16
CA GLU A 30 0.38 -19.58 -5.69
C GLU A 30 0.12 -20.59 -6.83
N HIS A 31 -0.42 -20.16 -7.98
CA HIS A 31 -0.82 -21.05 -9.08
C HIS A 31 0.17 -21.07 -10.23
N CYS A 32 0.52 -19.90 -10.79
CA CYS A 32 1.40 -19.80 -11.96
C CYS A 32 2.85 -19.47 -11.62
N ASN A 33 3.17 -19.29 -10.33
CA ASN A 33 4.50 -18.97 -9.81
C ASN A 33 5.19 -17.75 -10.47
N VAL A 34 4.41 -16.87 -11.12
CA VAL A 34 4.92 -15.64 -11.72
C VAL A 34 5.25 -14.63 -10.62
N ARG A 35 6.32 -13.85 -10.82
CA ARG A 35 6.67 -12.72 -9.96
C ARG A 35 5.70 -11.57 -10.22
N LEU A 36 5.09 -11.09 -9.16
CA LEU A 36 4.12 -10.00 -9.15
C LEU A 36 4.67 -8.84 -8.33
N SER A 37 4.42 -7.63 -8.82
CA SER A 37 4.73 -6.37 -8.17
C SER A 37 3.50 -5.47 -8.10
N ALA A 38 3.56 -4.42 -7.29
CA ALA A 38 2.66 -3.30 -7.46
C ALA A 38 3.03 -2.52 -8.73
N ASN A 39 2.03 -1.93 -9.38
CA ASN A 39 2.27 -1.03 -10.50
C ASN A 39 3.00 0.24 -10.01
N PRO A 40 4.21 0.54 -10.53
CA PRO A 40 5.00 1.68 -10.07
C PRO A 40 4.28 3.02 -10.26
N TRP A 41 3.45 3.15 -11.30
CA TRP A 41 2.71 4.39 -11.57
C TRP A 41 1.68 4.74 -10.49
N PHE A 42 1.10 3.73 -9.84
CA PHE A 42 0.19 3.93 -8.72
C PHE A 42 0.93 4.00 -7.40
N LEU A 43 2.05 3.27 -7.28
CA LEU A 43 2.80 3.18 -6.04
C LEU A 43 3.58 4.46 -5.71
N VAL A 44 4.12 5.17 -6.70
CA VAL A 44 4.82 6.46 -6.50
C VAL A 44 3.91 7.52 -5.85
N PRO A 45 2.73 7.87 -6.42
CA PRO A 45 1.85 8.87 -5.81
C PRO A 45 1.34 8.43 -4.45
N PHE A 46 1.05 7.14 -4.25
CA PHE A 46 0.69 6.62 -2.91
C PHE A 46 1.81 6.80 -1.89
N SER A 47 3.06 6.55 -2.29
CA SER A 47 4.23 6.77 -1.42
C SER A 47 4.37 8.24 -1.02
N LEU A 48 4.09 9.17 -1.93
CA LEU A 48 4.06 10.60 -1.63
C LEU A 48 2.94 10.96 -0.63
N VAL A 49 1.77 10.34 -0.76
CA VAL A 49 0.67 10.53 0.20
C VAL A 49 1.05 10.02 1.59
N TYR A 50 1.72 8.86 1.71
CA TYR A 50 2.24 8.39 3.00
C TYR A 50 3.22 9.39 3.63
N MET A 51 4.17 9.89 2.83
CA MET A 51 5.13 10.89 3.29
C MET A 51 4.45 12.20 3.69
N TRP A 52 3.39 12.59 2.98
CA TRP A 52 2.60 13.78 3.28
C TRP A 52 1.84 13.65 4.60
N VAL A 53 1.20 12.50 4.85
CA VAL A 53 0.55 12.20 6.14
C VAL A 53 1.58 12.29 7.26
N LEU A 54 2.74 11.66 7.11
CA LEU A 54 3.83 11.75 8.10
C LEU A 54 4.27 13.20 8.36
N ALA A 55 4.44 13.99 7.29
CA ALA A 55 4.90 15.38 7.36
C ALA A 55 3.88 16.28 8.07
N ILE A 56 2.59 16.18 7.72
CA ILE A 56 1.51 16.94 8.39
C ILE A 56 1.45 16.57 9.87
N CYS A 57 1.55 15.29 10.20
CA CYS A 57 1.44 14.87 11.59
C CYS A 57 2.64 15.34 12.42
N ALA A 58 3.86 15.30 11.86
CA ALA A 58 5.03 15.89 12.48
C ALA A 58 4.85 17.41 12.67
N PHE A 59 4.32 18.10 11.67
CA PHE A 59 4.04 19.54 11.75
C PHE A 59 3.03 19.87 12.86
N LEU A 60 1.89 19.18 12.90
CA LEU A 60 0.84 19.40 13.91
C LEU A 60 1.33 19.07 15.33
N TYR A 61 2.17 18.06 15.47
CA TYR A 61 2.75 17.69 16.77
C TYR A 61 3.76 18.73 17.27
N LEU A 62 4.63 19.25 16.39
CA LEU A 62 5.72 20.14 16.76
C LEU A 62 5.30 21.61 16.89
N PHE A 63 4.40 22.10 16.03
CA PHE A 63 4.11 23.53 15.92
C PHE A 63 2.75 23.95 16.46
N GLU A 64 1.74 23.09 16.40
CA GLU A 64 0.36 23.43 16.76
C GLU A 64 -0.04 22.95 18.17
N SER A 65 0.87 22.31 18.92
CA SER A 65 0.63 21.81 20.29
C SER A 65 -0.61 20.90 20.45
N VAL A 66 -1.11 20.33 19.34
CA VAL A 66 -2.30 19.46 19.29
C VAL A 66 -2.07 18.14 20.06
N GLY A 67 -0.82 17.85 20.43
CA GLY A 67 -0.46 16.75 21.33
C GLY A 67 -0.86 15.38 20.78
N MET A 68 -1.33 14.49 21.65
CA MET A 68 -1.72 13.12 21.28
C MET A 68 -2.89 13.05 20.28
N MET A 69 -3.71 14.10 20.15
CA MET A 69 -4.79 14.14 19.16
C MET A 69 -4.25 14.18 17.72
N ALA A 70 -3.14 14.87 17.47
CA ALA A 70 -2.49 14.84 16.15
C ALA A 70 -2.02 13.42 15.79
N VAL A 71 -1.52 12.67 16.77
CA VAL A 71 -1.11 11.27 16.58
C VAL A 71 -2.32 10.38 16.26
N ALA A 72 -3.45 10.59 16.94
CA ALA A 72 -4.67 9.84 16.64
C ALA A 72 -5.17 10.08 15.20
N TYR A 73 -5.21 11.34 14.77
CA TYR A 73 -5.56 11.67 13.38
C TYR A 73 -4.55 11.11 12.38
N ALA A 74 -3.25 11.10 12.72
CA ALA A 74 -2.20 10.49 11.92
C ALA A 74 -2.47 9.01 11.66
N VAL A 75 -2.75 8.26 12.72
CA VAL A 75 -3.02 6.83 12.65
C VAL A 75 -4.26 6.56 11.82
N ILE A 76 -5.33 7.34 12.01
CA ILE A 76 -6.56 7.18 11.22
C ILE A 76 -6.29 7.47 9.74
N ALA A 77 -5.62 8.58 9.41
CA ALA A 77 -5.27 8.92 8.04
C ALA A 77 -4.38 7.84 7.40
N TRP A 78 -3.40 7.33 8.14
CA TRP A 78 -2.53 6.25 7.68
C TRP A 78 -3.32 4.98 7.37
N LEU A 79 -4.21 4.56 8.25
CA LEU A 79 -5.06 3.37 8.05
C LEU A 79 -5.96 3.53 6.81
N VAL A 80 -6.48 4.75 6.56
CA VAL A 80 -7.24 5.03 5.33
C VAL A 80 -6.35 4.84 4.10
N VAL A 81 -5.13 5.37 4.11
CA VAL A 81 -4.18 5.19 3.00
C VAL A 81 -3.81 3.72 2.82
N ASP A 82 -3.65 2.94 3.89
CA ASP A 82 -3.39 1.48 3.83
C ASP A 82 -4.54 0.72 3.15
N VAL A 83 -5.79 1.04 3.50
CA VAL A 83 -6.96 0.43 2.88
C VAL A 83 -7.02 0.79 1.39
N LEU A 84 -6.80 2.07 1.07
CA LEU A 84 -6.78 2.54 -0.31
C LEU A 84 -5.65 1.91 -1.13
N ASN A 85 -4.47 1.70 -0.53
CA ASN A 85 -3.33 1.04 -1.16
C ASN A 85 -3.72 -0.39 -1.60
N VAL A 86 -4.30 -1.16 -0.69
CA VAL A 86 -4.73 -2.54 -0.96
C VAL A 86 -5.84 -2.60 -2.03
N MET A 87 -6.77 -1.64 -2.03
CA MET A 87 -7.90 -1.62 -2.95
C MET A 87 -7.58 -1.06 -4.33
N LEU A 88 -6.77 -0.01 -4.42
CA LEU A 88 -6.58 0.77 -5.64
C LEU A 88 -5.32 0.41 -6.41
N ILE A 89 -4.24 -0.05 -5.76
CA ILE A 89 -2.98 -0.31 -6.45
C ILE A 89 -3.12 -1.62 -7.24
N PRO A 90 -3.07 -1.60 -8.58
CA PRO A 90 -3.13 -2.82 -9.37
C PRO A 90 -1.82 -3.61 -9.26
N MET A 91 -1.90 -4.93 -9.45
CA MET A 91 -0.73 -5.78 -9.58
C MET A 91 -0.27 -5.81 -11.03
N THR A 92 1.04 -5.80 -11.23
CA THR A 92 1.69 -5.99 -12.53
C THR A 92 2.57 -7.22 -12.46
N GLU A 93 2.65 -7.95 -13.57
CA GLU A 93 3.70 -8.96 -13.72
C GLU A 93 5.05 -8.25 -13.92
N MET A 94 6.09 -8.81 -13.31
CA MET A 94 7.45 -8.45 -13.67
C MET A 94 7.95 -9.47 -14.69
N ASP A 95 8.29 -9.01 -15.89
CA ASP A 95 9.09 -9.80 -16.81
C ASP A 95 10.48 -9.94 -16.17
N GLY A 96 10.84 -11.19 -15.83
CA GLY A 96 12.16 -11.55 -15.32
C GLY A 96 13.15 -11.80 -16.44
#